data_AF-A0A2X1S8H0-F1
#
_entry.id   AF-A0A2X1S8H0-F1
#
_cell.length_a   1.000
_cell.length_b   1.000
_cell.length_c   1.000
_cell.angle_alpha   90.00
_cell.angle_beta   90.00
_cell.angle_gamma   90.00
#
_symmetry.space_group_name_H-M   'P 1'
#
loop_
_entity.id
_entity.type
_entity.pdbx_description
1 polymer ?
#
loop_
_entity_poly.entity_id
_entity_poly.type
_entity_poly.pdbx_seq_one_letter_code
_entity_poly.pdbx_strand_id
1 'polypeptide(L)'
;MAILAEKIPAATAFEWGMISHVVDDESYDTELATVVQALASGPTMSYGWLKRALSEATLSALPTVSRLEVEGQTALTRTADFLEGVRAFVKRRSPKFQGR
;
A
#
# COMPACT_ATOMS: atom_id res chain seq x y z
N MET A 1 1.51 -10.03 5.65
CA MET A 1 1.81 -8.58 5.48
C MET A 1 1.81 -7.83 6.81
N ALA A 2 0.65 -7.53 7.40
CA ALA A 2 0.55 -6.56 8.49
C ALA A 2 1.17 -7.01 9.82
N ILE A 3 1.03 -8.29 10.21
CA ILE A 3 1.47 -8.77 11.53
C ILE A 3 2.96 -9.15 11.56
N LEU A 4 3.44 -9.86 10.54
CA LEU A 4 4.83 -10.33 10.48
C LEU A 4 5.79 -9.34 9.80
N ALA A 5 5.25 -8.30 9.15
CA ALA A 5 6.02 -7.23 8.49
C ALA A 5 7.06 -7.72 7.45
N GLU A 6 6.80 -8.86 6.82
CA GLU A 6 7.64 -9.42 5.76
C GLU A 6 7.60 -8.57 4.49
N LYS A 7 8.74 -8.46 3.80
CA LYS A 7 8.82 -7.80 2.50
C LYS A 7 8.19 -8.67 1.42
N ILE A 8 7.54 -8.02 0.46
CA ILE A 8 6.96 -8.69 -0.71
C ILE A 8 7.74 -8.24 -1.95
N PRO A 9 8.40 -9.17 -2.66
CA PRO A 9 9.00 -8.88 -3.97
C PRO A 9 7.94 -8.50 -5.02
N ALA A 10 8.32 -7.68 -6.01
CA ALA A 10 7.39 -7.23 -7.05
C ALA A 10 6.76 -8.39 -7.84
N ALA A 11 7.54 -9.43 -8.16
CA ALA A 11 7.03 -10.64 -8.82
C ALA A 11 5.91 -11.31 -8.01
N THR A 12 6.11 -11.51 -6.71
CA THR A 12 5.09 -12.07 -5.81
C THR A 12 3.86 -11.16 -5.71
N ALA A 13 4.05 -9.84 -5.65
CA ALA A 13 2.93 -8.89 -5.64
C ALA A 13 2.08 -8.97 -6.92
N PHE A 14 2.72 -9.18 -8.08
CA PHE A 14 2.03 -9.40 -9.35
C PHE A 14 1.28 -10.73 -9.36
N GLU A 15 1.92 -11.82 -8.93
CA GLU A 15 1.28 -13.15 -8.81
C GLU A 15 0.03 -13.12 -7.92
N TRP A 16 0.04 -12.32 -6.85
CA TRP A 16 -1.09 -12.16 -5.95
C TRP A 16 -2.15 -11.18 -6.45
N GLY A 17 -1.91 -10.50 -7.57
CA GLY A 17 -2.82 -9.47 -8.12
C GLY A 17 -2.82 -8.14 -7.35
N MET A 18 -1.77 -7.85 -6.58
CA MET A 18 -1.63 -6.59 -5.82
C MET A 18 -1.22 -5.42 -6.73
N ILE A 19 -0.51 -5.71 -7.82
CA ILE A 19 -0.09 -4.76 -8.85
C ILE A 19 -0.46 -5.30 -10.23
N SER A 20 -0.66 -4.40 -11.20
CA SER A 20 -1.14 -4.77 -12.53
C SER A 20 -0.04 -5.16 -13.53
N HIS A 21 1.21 -4.77 -13.28
CA HIS A 21 2.36 -5.04 -14.16
C HIS A 21 3.61 -5.27 -13.32
N VAL A 22 4.52 -6.11 -13.82
CA VAL A 22 5.88 -6.29 -13.32
C VAL A 22 6.80 -6.50 -14.52
N VAL A 23 7.95 -5.83 -14.52
CA VAL A 23 8.96 -5.92 -15.58
C VAL A 23 10.35 -5.90 -14.95
N ASP A 24 11.36 -6.30 -15.71
CA ASP A 24 12.76 -6.15 -15.31
C ASP A 24 13.14 -4.67 -15.18
N ASP A 25 14.12 -4.37 -14.33
CA ASP A 25 14.55 -3.00 -14.00
C ASP A 25 14.93 -2.21 -15.26
N GLU A 26 15.63 -2.84 -16.22
CA GLU A 26 16.05 -2.20 -17.47
C GLU A 26 14.88 -1.84 -18.40
N SER A 27 13.72 -2.47 -18.20
CA SER A 27 12.53 -2.27 -19.03
C SER A 27 11.51 -1.31 -18.41
N TYR A 28 11.70 -0.90 -17.15
CA TYR A 28 10.74 -0.11 -16.39
C TYR A 28 10.28 1.16 -17.12
N ASP A 29 11.22 2.00 -17.56
CA ASP A 29 10.89 3.29 -18.20
C ASP A 29 10.12 3.09 -19.51
N THR A 30 10.45 2.04 -20.26
CA THR A 30 9.81 1.72 -21.54
C THR A 30 8.38 1.25 -21.34
N GLU A 31 8.14 0.35 -20.38
CA GLU A 31 6.80 -0.15 -20.06
C GLU A 31 5.92 0.98 -19.50
N LEU A 32 6.47 1.79 -18.58
CA LEU A 32 5.76 2.94 -18.02
C LEU A 32 5.32 3.91 -19.11
N ALA A 33 6.21 4.27 -20.05
CA ALA A 33 5.89 5.14 -21.17
C ALA A 33 4.77 4.56 -22.04
N THR A 34 4.80 3.25 -22.29
CA THR A 34 3.79 2.54 -23.08
C THR A 34 2.42 2.61 -22.42
N VAL A 35 2.33 2.28 -21.12
CA VAL A 35 1.06 2.32 -20.36
C VAL A 35 0.52 3.74 -20.27
N VAL A 36 1.36 4.72 -19.97
CA VAL A 36 0.95 6.13 -19.87
C VAL A 36 0.43 6.63 -21.22
N GLN A 37 1.12 6.34 -22.32
CA GLN A 37 0.69 6.75 -23.65
C GLN A 37 -0.65 6.11 -24.04
N ALA A 38 -0.86 4.83 -23.70
CA ALA A 38 -2.14 4.15 -23.94
C ALA A 38 -3.29 4.80 -23.16
N LEU A 39 -3.08 5.12 -21.87
CA LEU A 39 -4.10 5.76 -21.05
C LEU A 39 -4.38 7.21 -21.48
N ALA A 40 -3.33 7.96 -21.83
CA ALA A 40 -3.45 9.36 -22.25
C ALA A 40 -4.18 9.52 -23.59
N SER A 41 -4.04 8.54 -24.49
CA SER A 41 -4.69 8.53 -25.80
C SER A 41 -6.06 7.81 -25.82
N GLY A 42 -6.46 7.20 -24.70
CA GLY A 42 -7.68 6.39 -24.61
C GLY A 42 -8.96 7.18 -24.29
N PRO A 43 -10.12 6.51 -24.28
CA PRO A 43 -11.43 7.12 -24.02
C PRO A 43 -11.60 7.51 -22.55
N THR A 44 -11.08 8.67 -22.15
CA THR A 44 -11.01 9.12 -20.76
C THR A 44 -12.36 9.13 -20.03
N MET A 45 -13.46 9.44 -20.74
CA MET A 45 -14.80 9.39 -20.16
C MET A 45 -15.22 7.98 -19.75
N SER A 46 -14.93 6.99 -20.59
CA SER A 46 -15.20 5.58 -20.30
C SER A 46 -14.36 5.09 -19.12
N TYR A 47 -13.07 5.44 -19.08
CA TYR A 47 -12.20 5.13 -17.95
C TYR A 47 -12.70 5.75 -16.63
N GLY A 48 -13.17 7.00 -16.68
CA GLY A 48 -13.74 7.67 -15.52
C GLY A 48 -14.97 6.96 -14.97
N TRP A 49 -15.90 6.55 -15.83
CA TRP A 49 -17.07 5.77 -15.42
C TRP A 49 -16.72 4.39 -14.87
N LEU A 50 -15.79 3.69 -15.53
CA LEU A 50 -15.31 2.39 -15.07
C LEU A 50 -14.65 2.50 -13.69
N LYS A 51 -13.79 3.50 -13.48
CA LYS A 51 -13.12 3.74 -12.19
C LYS A 51 -14.15 4.05 -11.08
N ARG A 52 -15.21 4.80 -11.38
CA ARG A 52 -16.31 5.06 -10.43
C ARG A 52 -17.02 3.76 -10.04
N ALA A 53 -17.43 2.97 -11.01
CA ALA A 53 -18.11 1.69 -10.77
C ALA A 53 -17.23 0.73 -9.95
N LEU A 54 -15.94 0.63 -10.27
CA LEU A 54 -15.00 -0.19 -9.51
C LEU A 54 -14.79 0.31 -8.08
N SER A 55 -14.69 1.63 -7.90
CA SER A 55 -14.54 2.23 -6.57
C SER A 55 -15.75 1.94 -5.69
N GLU A 56 -16.95 2.06 -6.24
CA GLU A 56 -18.19 1.71 -5.50
C GLU A 56 -18.20 0.22 -5.12
N ALA A 57 -17.81 -0.66 -6.04
CA ALA A 57 -17.80 -2.10 -5.80
C ALA A 57 -16.75 -2.56 -4.78
N THR A 58 -15.65 -1.83 -4.61
CA THR A 58 -14.47 -2.31 -3.85
C THR A 58 -14.07 -1.45 -2.67
N LEU A 59 -14.44 -0.17 -2.64
CA LEU A 59 -13.95 0.81 -1.66
C LEU A 59 -15.06 1.36 -0.74
N SER A 60 -16.24 0.74 -0.72
CA SER A 60 -17.37 1.20 0.12
C SER A 60 -17.04 1.24 1.63
N ALA A 61 -16.18 0.33 2.10
CA ALA A 61 -15.72 0.29 3.49
C ALA A 61 -14.54 1.23 3.79
N LEU A 62 -13.89 1.79 2.76
CA LEU A 62 -12.66 2.57 2.91
C LEU A 62 -12.80 3.72 3.91
N PRO A 63 -13.86 4.55 3.88
CA PRO A 63 -14.00 5.64 4.86
C PRO A 63 -14.07 5.15 6.31
N THR A 64 -14.78 4.04 6.54
CA THR A 64 -14.94 3.44 7.88
C THR A 64 -13.63 2.85 8.39
N VAL A 65 -12.93 2.10 7.53
CA VAL A 65 -11.63 1.50 7.87
C VAL A 65 -10.59 2.58 8.12
N SER A 66 -10.51 3.62 7.28
CA SER A 66 -9.59 4.74 7.49
C SER A 66 -9.83 5.48 8.81
N ARG A 67 -11.08 5.64 9.23
CA ARG A 67 -11.38 6.21 10.56
C ARG A 67 -10.86 5.32 11.69
N LEU A 68 -11.07 4.01 11.59
CA LEU A 68 -10.55 3.04 12.57
C LEU A 68 -9.02 3.07 12.61
N GLU A 69 -8.35 3.20 11.46
CA GLU A 69 -6.89 3.35 11.39
C GLU A 69 -6.41 4.62 12.09
N VAL A 70 -7.09 5.76 11.90
CA VAL A 70 -6.77 7.01 12.59
C VAL A 70 -6.91 6.87 14.10
N GLU A 71 -8.03 6.31 14.57
CA GLU A 71 -8.27 6.07 16.00
C GLU A 71 -7.20 5.13 16.59
N GLY A 72 -6.94 4.00 15.92
CA GLY A 72 -5.96 3.01 16.32
C GLY A 72 -4.54 3.58 16.37
N GLN A 73 -4.08 4.27 15.33
CA GLN A 73 -2.74 4.86 15.31
C GLN A 73 -2.58 5.96 16.36
N THR A 74 -3.62 6.77 16.59
CA THR A 74 -3.61 7.79 17.65
C THR A 74 -3.46 7.16 19.03
N ALA A 75 -4.10 6.02 19.28
CA ALA A 75 -3.92 5.28 20.52
C ALA A 75 -2.53 4.63 20.62
N LEU A 76 -2.07 3.95 19.55
CA LEU A 76 -0.81 3.20 19.53
C LEU A 76 0.41 4.10 19.73
N THR A 77 0.41 5.32 19.18
CA THR A 77 1.52 6.29 19.37
C THR A 77 1.75 6.69 20.82
N ARG A 78 0.79 6.44 21.71
CA ARG A 78 0.86 6.73 23.15
C ARG A 78 1.32 5.53 23.99
N THR A 79 1.57 4.38 23.38
CA THR A 79 1.98 3.15 24.08
C THR A 79 3.49 3.14 24.37
N ALA A 80 3.91 2.37 25.36
CA ALA A 80 5.33 2.16 25.63
C ALA A 80 6.02 1.40 24.49
N ASP A 81 5.31 0.48 23.84
CA ASP A 81 5.79 -0.29 22.70
C ASP A 81 6.09 0.59 21.48
N PHE A 82 5.29 1.61 21.22
CA PHE A 82 5.61 2.58 20.17
C PHE A 82 6.91 3.33 20.46
N LEU A 83 7.07 3.85 21.68
CA LEU A 83 8.29 4.55 22.10
C LEU A 83 9.52 3.63 22.01
N GLU A 84 9.38 2.37 22.41
CA GLU A 84 10.42 1.35 22.29
C GLU A 84 10.76 1.05 20.83
N GLY A 85 9.75 0.87 19.97
CA GLY A 85 9.90 0.66 18.54
C GLY A 85 10.71 1.77 17.87
N VAL A 86 10.35 3.03 18.13
CA VAL A 86 11.08 4.20 17.62
C VAL A 86 12.54 4.21 18.12
N ARG A 87 12.76 3.99 19.42
CA ARG A 87 14.12 3.96 19.99
C ARG A 87 14.95 2.82 19.43
N ALA A 88 14.37 1.65 19.24
CA ALA A 88 15.03 0.48 18.68
C ALA A 88 15.44 0.72 17.22
N PHE A 89 14.54 1.30 16.42
CA PHE A 89 14.81 1.66 15.03
C PHE A 89 15.97 2.66 14.91
N VAL A 90 15.93 3.78 15.66
CA VAL A 90 16.99 4.80 15.66
C VAL A 90 18.34 4.20 16.08
N LYS A 91 18.34 3.30 17.06
CA LYS A 91 19.55 2.62 17.55
C LYS A 91 19.93 1.38 16.74
N ARG A 92 19.21 1.05 15.66
CA ARG A 92 19.43 -0.14 14.81
C ARG A 92 19.56 -1.45 15.59
N ARG A 93 18.67 -1.66 16.56
CA ARG A 93 18.59 -2.88 17.36
C ARG A 93 17.18 -3.48 17.29
N SER A 94 17.05 -4.73 17.70
CA SER A 94 15.72 -5.36 17.84
C SER A 94 14.92 -4.70 18.98
N PRO A 95 13.62 -4.42 18.77
CA PRO A 95 12.74 -3.90 19.82
C PRO A 95 12.35 -5.00 20.83
N LYS A 96 11.99 -4.58 22.05
CA LYS A 96 11.45 -5.46 23.09
C LYS A 96 10.04 -5.04 23.51
N PHE A 97 9.03 -5.58 22.81
CA PHE A 97 7.63 -5.26 23.04
C PHE A 97 7.05 -5.92 24.31
N GLN A 98 6.07 -5.28 24.92
CA GLN A 98 5.42 -5.67 26.19
C GLN A 98 3.89 -5.62 26.12
N GLY A 99 3.31 -5.18 25.00
CA GLY A 99 1.86 -5.10 24.79
C GLY A 99 1.18 -3.92 25.50
N ARG A 100 1.90 -2.82 25.76
CA ARG A 100 1.41 -1.64 26.50
C ARG A 100 2.10 -0.35 26.08
#